data_AF-A0A7Z8YD51-F1
#
_entry.id   AF-A0A7Z8YD51-F1
#
_cell.length_a   1.000
_cell.length_b   1.000
_cell.length_c   1.000
_cell.angle_alpha   90.00
_cell.angle_beta   90.00
_cell.angle_gamma   90.00
#
_symmetry.space_group_name_H-M   'P 1'
#
loop_
_entity.id
_entity.type
_entity.pdbx_description
1 polymer ?
#
loop_
_entity_poly.entity_id
_entity_poly.type
_entity_poly.pdbx_seq_one_letter_code
_entity_poly.pdbx_strand_id
1 'polypeptide(L)'
;MKKIALRGIIRISNELIVPVDNKLQPIANGYVESEVAIEAEDFNNLLVELKLPAFALTRQIQNKDKGAFIFHPERMVLDMSDTSNAPAMVFPQGYDEYLVAGQESWRGFYIQELTVTLPEEFKKTEGRVSLKATNFLLDAYGFSGSLSADNIISFKEGRTSEDKKKGWKYAIHHIQADFVASKLKGGALSGAFRIPIEKDDSRGIHFGGSFSEDNYMLRVSSLDSISFDMWKAKAVILPSSYVELQVKNKEFLPKVVLDGSMVLEAPKSDKNLYRLEGINFQKFTLQTQVPYISAEYFGCEGEQKIASFPVSIKDVSVAFREERAQLHFGIRVGLQKDKFSAEGDFNIYAKNTYEHWSYDKFEINRLKLEDVDIVVAKVSGELNLMKNDPVYGNGFKAKLSTKITSLDVDVNANAVFGSKDFRYWGFEAMVDGLNINTQYVKITGFVGGAYYQMRPLGNPKDKEALEAFSLVPDEKIGLGLKAGVLGAFQDKRVISFIALLDIQTYKGGGLSKIGFYGNATVMYALQDKLSNRFATVQKGFADNVQKVVKKEELAKNEKYKYLDNSGKADIPDDFTIDESNESKKAPIFAQLNVIYDFAQKAYHSNMEVYVNVAGGVI
;
A
#
# COMPACT_ATOMS: atom_id res chain seq x y z
N MET A 1 40.38 80.12 1.79
CA MET A 1 40.20 78.89 0.98
C MET A 1 39.07 79.13 -0.01
N LYS A 2 39.28 78.84 -1.29
CA LYS A 2 38.21 78.90 -2.30
C LYS A 2 37.45 77.58 -2.23
N LYS A 3 36.22 77.61 -1.74
CA LYS A 3 35.31 76.45 -1.80
C LYS A 3 34.59 76.46 -3.15
N ILE A 4 34.35 75.28 -3.69
CA ILE A 4 33.62 75.06 -4.93
C ILE A 4 32.26 74.51 -4.53
N ALA A 5 31.19 75.20 -4.93
CA ALA A 5 29.83 74.74 -4.75
C ALA A 5 29.24 74.38 -6.11
N LEU A 6 28.71 73.16 -6.25
CA LEU A 6 28.15 72.66 -7.49
C LEU A 6 26.77 72.05 -7.22
N ARG A 7 25.76 72.48 -7.98
CA ARG A 7 24.45 71.83 -8.01
C ARG A 7 24.23 71.24 -9.39
N GLY A 8 23.75 70.01 -9.44
CA GLY A 8 23.52 69.32 -10.71
C GLY A 8 22.75 68.03 -10.55
N ILE A 9 22.65 67.30 -11.66
CA ILE A 9 22.02 65.98 -11.72
C ILE A 9 23.10 64.97 -12.09
N ILE A 10 23.23 63.92 -11.28
CA ILE A 10 23.97 62.72 -11.64
C ILE A 10 23.01 61.82 -12.41
N ARG A 11 23.41 61.39 -13.61
CA ARG A 11 22.69 60.43 -14.44
C ARG A 11 23.58 59.22 -14.68
N ILE A 12 23.06 58.03 -14.39
CA ILE A 12 23.76 56.76 -14.63
C ILE A 12 23.30 56.17 -15.96
N SER A 13 24.24 55.62 -16.74
CA SER A 13 23.96 55.02 -18.05
C SER A 13 22.89 53.94 -17.94
N ASN A 14 21.89 54.01 -18.82
CA ASN A 14 20.84 53.00 -18.93
C ASN A 14 21.33 51.68 -19.53
N GLU A 15 22.59 51.61 -19.98
CA GLU A 15 23.27 50.36 -20.34
C GLU A 15 23.67 49.55 -19.10
N LEU A 16 23.85 50.21 -17.94
CA LEU A 16 24.22 49.56 -16.69
C LEU A 16 22.98 49.23 -15.84
N ILE A 17 22.15 50.24 -15.58
CA ILE A 17 20.99 50.14 -14.70
C ILE A 17 19.79 50.94 -15.24
N VAL A 18 18.58 50.49 -14.94
CA VAL A 18 17.33 51.17 -15.30
C VAL A 18 16.47 51.42 -14.06
N PRO A 19 15.66 52.50 -14.03
CA PRO A 19 14.76 52.76 -12.91
C PRO A 19 13.62 51.74 -12.87
N VAL A 20 12.96 51.63 -11.72
CA VAL A 20 11.77 50.79 -11.54
C VAL A 20 10.53 51.63 -11.24
N ASP A 21 9.37 51.14 -11.64
CA ASP A 21 8.09 51.77 -11.33
C ASP A 21 7.59 51.44 -9.91
N ASN A 22 6.44 52.01 -9.54
CA ASN A 22 5.81 51.80 -8.23
C ASN A 22 5.36 50.34 -7.97
N LYS A 23 5.37 49.48 -9.00
CA LYS A 23 5.05 48.05 -8.93
C LYS A 23 6.32 47.19 -9.00
N LEU A 24 7.50 47.80 -8.83
CA LEU A 24 8.81 47.15 -8.91
C LEU A 24 9.09 46.52 -10.28
N GLN A 25 8.50 47.07 -11.34
CA GLN A 25 8.76 46.67 -12.72
C GLN A 25 9.83 47.58 -13.33
N PRO A 26 10.90 47.02 -13.93
CA PRO A 26 11.93 47.81 -14.60
C PRO A 26 11.38 48.59 -15.80
N ILE A 27 11.79 49.86 -15.91
CA ILE A 27 11.41 50.75 -17.01
C ILE A 27 12.54 50.74 -18.04
N ALA A 28 12.36 49.95 -19.10
CA ALA A 28 13.36 49.84 -20.16
C ALA A 28 13.71 51.21 -20.76
N ASN A 29 15.01 51.43 -21.02
CA ASN A 29 15.59 52.67 -21.55
C ASN A 29 15.48 53.92 -20.64
N GLY A 30 14.90 53.80 -19.44
CA GLY A 30 14.86 54.89 -18.46
C GLY A 30 16.24 55.18 -17.85
N TYR A 31 16.41 56.38 -17.28
CA TYR A 31 17.63 56.79 -16.59
C TYR A 31 17.44 56.82 -15.07
N VAL A 32 18.45 56.34 -14.34
CA VAL A 32 18.54 56.49 -12.89
C VAL A 32 19.26 57.80 -12.61
N GLU A 33 18.59 58.72 -11.92
CA GLU A 33 19.05 60.09 -11.71
C GLU A 33 18.96 60.51 -10.23
N SER A 34 19.85 61.40 -9.80
CA SER A 34 19.80 62.03 -8.48
C SER A 34 20.27 63.48 -8.56
N GLU A 35 19.55 64.38 -7.89
CA GLU A 35 20.01 65.75 -7.69
C GLU A 35 21.08 65.79 -6.61
N VAL A 36 22.18 66.49 -6.86
CA VAL A 36 23.29 66.64 -5.92
C VAL A 36 23.66 68.10 -5.72
N ALA A 37 24.06 68.41 -4.50
CA ALA A 37 24.69 69.66 -4.11
C ALA A 37 26.00 69.33 -3.39
N ILE A 38 27.12 69.77 -3.95
CA ILE A 38 28.47 69.43 -3.51
C ILE A 38 29.16 70.72 -3.08
N GLU A 39 29.78 70.71 -1.91
CA GLU A 39 30.78 71.70 -1.52
C GLU A 39 32.13 71.01 -1.31
N ALA A 40 33.15 71.42 -2.06
CA ALA A 40 34.47 70.79 -2.02
C ALA A 40 35.61 71.81 -2.12
N GLU A 41 36.77 71.42 -1.60
CA GLU A 41 38.00 72.20 -1.67
C GLU A 41 38.90 71.77 -2.84
N ASP A 42 38.77 70.51 -3.29
CA ASP A 42 39.48 69.90 -4.42
C ASP A 42 38.53 68.96 -5.20
N PHE A 43 38.63 68.97 -6.52
CA PHE A 43 37.88 68.04 -7.38
C PHE A 43 38.47 66.62 -7.42
N ASN A 44 39.74 66.45 -7.05
CA ASN A 44 40.40 65.13 -7.04
C ASN A 44 40.16 64.35 -5.73
N ASN A 45 39.46 64.94 -4.76
CA ASN A 45 39.15 64.29 -3.49
C ASN A 45 37.71 64.59 -3.05
N LEU A 46 36.77 63.92 -3.71
CA LEU A 46 35.33 64.15 -3.56
C LEU A 46 34.64 62.89 -3.04
N LEU A 47 34.04 63.00 -1.85
CA LEU A 47 33.13 61.99 -1.27
C LEU A 47 31.78 62.65 -1.04
N VAL A 48 30.75 62.20 -1.76
CA VAL A 48 29.43 62.85 -1.76
C VAL A 48 28.35 61.82 -1.42
N GLU A 49 27.67 62.01 -0.29
CA GLU A 49 26.50 61.20 0.03
C GLU A 49 25.30 61.61 -0.85
N LEU A 50 24.65 60.64 -1.48
CA LEU A 50 23.49 60.90 -2.34
C LEU A 50 22.46 59.75 -2.29
N LYS A 51 21.27 60.02 -2.83
CA LYS A 51 20.16 59.05 -2.88
C LYS A 51 19.77 58.77 -4.32
N LEU A 52 19.87 57.52 -4.75
CA LEU A 52 19.33 57.08 -6.03
C LEU A 52 17.95 56.44 -5.84
N PRO A 53 17.05 56.57 -6.83
CA PRO A 53 15.86 55.74 -6.88
C PRO A 53 16.24 54.27 -7.04
N ALA A 54 15.30 53.38 -6.73
CA ALA A 54 15.49 51.95 -6.92
C ALA A 54 15.72 51.62 -8.40
N PHE A 55 16.52 50.59 -8.66
CA PHE A 55 16.92 50.23 -10.01
C PHE A 55 17.04 48.71 -10.20
N ALA A 56 17.05 48.29 -11.46
CA ALA A 56 17.40 46.92 -11.88
C ALA A 56 18.61 46.97 -12.82
N LEU A 57 19.37 45.87 -12.91
CA LEU A 57 20.46 45.78 -13.87
C LEU A 57 19.89 45.61 -15.28
N THR A 58 20.32 46.44 -16.23
CA THR A 58 19.82 46.43 -17.62
C THR A 58 19.97 45.05 -18.27
N ARG A 59 21.05 44.34 -17.95
CA ARG A 59 21.33 43.00 -18.47
C ARG A 59 20.32 41.96 -18.01
N GLN A 60 19.79 42.06 -16.78
CA GLN A 60 18.81 41.12 -16.24
C GLN A 60 17.46 41.22 -16.95
N ILE A 61 17.05 42.43 -17.35
CA ILE A 61 15.71 42.68 -17.92
C ILE A 61 15.59 42.27 -19.39
N GLN A 62 16.70 41.85 -20.02
CA GLN A 62 16.69 41.32 -21.39
C GLN A 62 16.12 39.90 -21.45
N ASN A 63 16.14 39.17 -20.33
CA ASN A 63 15.56 37.84 -20.24
C ASN A 63 14.06 37.93 -19.92
N LYS A 64 13.20 37.49 -20.84
CA LYS A 64 11.74 37.54 -20.66
C LYS A 64 11.20 36.47 -19.71
N ASP A 65 11.95 35.39 -19.50
CA ASP A 65 11.54 34.26 -18.68
C ASP A 65 11.90 34.42 -17.20
N LYS A 66 12.87 35.27 -16.87
CA LYS A 66 13.36 35.46 -15.49
C LYS A 66 12.97 36.84 -14.96
N GLY A 67 12.72 36.94 -13.66
CA GLY A 67 12.60 38.23 -12.99
C GLY A 67 13.97 38.91 -12.82
N ALA A 68 13.95 40.21 -12.50
CA ALA A 68 15.15 40.97 -12.17
C ALA A 68 15.27 41.20 -10.66
N PHE A 69 16.51 41.25 -10.16
CA PHE A 69 16.78 41.77 -8.82
C PHE A 69 16.53 43.28 -8.83
N ILE A 70 15.85 43.78 -7.80
CA ILE A 70 15.62 45.21 -7.64
C ILE A 70 16.44 45.71 -6.46
N PHE A 71 17.30 46.69 -6.72
CA PHE A 71 18.20 47.26 -5.75
C PHE A 71 17.62 48.57 -5.24
N HIS A 72 17.50 48.69 -3.91
CA HIS A 72 17.02 49.86 -3.21
C HIS A 72 18.18 50.42 -2.37
N PRO A 73 18.99 51.34 -2.93
CA PRO A 73 20.08 51.96 -2.18
C PRO A 73 19.51 52.77 -1.01
N GLU A 74 19.96 52.48 0.21
CA GLU A 74 19.55 53.22 1.41
C GLU A 74 20.59 54.28 1.74
N ARG A 75 21.88 53.91 1.65
CA ARG A 75 23.01 54.79 1.89
C ARG A 75 24.09 54.59 0.85
N MET A 76 24.45 55.67 0.15
CA MET A 76 25.40 55.61 -0.95
C MET A 76 26.29 56.85 -0.99
N VAL A 77 27.56 56.64 -1.33
CA VAL A 77 28.58 57.66 -1.51
C VAL A 77 29.09 57.60 -2.94
N LEU A 78 29.04 58.71 -3.67
CA LEU A 78 29.86 58.90 -4.86
C LEU A 78 31.29 59.16 -4.40
N ASP A 79 32.17 58.24 -4.76
CA ASP A 79 33.60 58.30 -4.53
C ASP A 79 34.31 58.72 -5.82
N MET A 80 34.95 59.87 -5.76
CA MET A 80 35.76 60.45 -6.83
C MET A 80 37.14 60.85 -6.29
N SER A 81 37.58 60.22 -5.20
CA SER A 81 38.89 60.49 -4.60
C SER A 81 40.01 59.69 -5.27
N ASP A 82 41.18 60.31 -5.38
CA ASP A 82 42.41 59.63 -5.81
C ASP A 82 43.31 59.22 -4.64
N THR A 83 42.88 59.50 -3.40
CA THR A 83 43.75 59.37 -2.21
C THR A 83 43.16 58.51 -1.09
N SER A 84 41.84 58.30 -1.08
CA SER A 84 41.16 57.54 -0.04
C SER A 84 39.75 57.16 -0.47
N ASN A 85 39.27 55.99 -0.07
CA ASN A 85 37.91 55.59 -0.35
C ASN A 85 36.91 55.99 0.75
N ALA A 86 35.63 55.90 0.43
CA ALA A 86 34.54 56.02 1.39
C ALA A 86 34.77 55.13 2.65
N PRO A 87 34.45 55.62 3.86
CA PRO A 87 34.66 54.85 5.09
C PRO A 87 33.96 53.49 5.07
N ALA A 88 34.64 52.47 5.59
CA ALA A 88 34.16 51.09 5.67
C ALA A 88 33.90 50.40 4.31
N MET A 89 34.38 50.98 3.20
CA MET A 89 34.29 50.35 1.89
C MET A 89 35.09 49.05 1.84
N VAL A 90 34.46 48.00 1.33
CA VAL A 90 35.06 46.67 1.13
C VAL A 90 34.84 46.28 -0.32
N PHE A 91 35.92 45.96 -1.04
CA PHE A 91 35.83 45.45 -2.39
C PHE A 91 35.33 44.00 -2.39
N PRO A 92 34.39 43.63 -3.26
CA PRO A 92 33.92 42.25 -3.36
C PRO A 92 35.01 41.33 -3.92
N GLN A 93 34.94 40.06 -3.55
CA GLN A 93 35.90 39.06 -4.00
C GLN A 93 35.95 38.98 -5.54
N GLY A 94 37.17 39.00 -6.10
CA GLY A 94 37.39 38.93 -7.56
C GLY A 94 37.28 40.27 -8.29
N TYR A 95 37.06 41.37 -7.56
CA TYR A 95 37.00 42.70 -8.17
C TYR A 95 38.38 43.31 -8.45
N ASP A 96 39.45 42.77 -7.87
CA ASP A 96 40.82 43.29 -8.04
C ASP A 96 41.28 43.36 -9.51
N GLU A 97 40.73 42.53 -10.39
CA GLU A 97 41.00 42.55 -11.84
C GLU A 97 40.57 43.85 -12.53
N TYR A 98 39.66 44.61 -11.91
CA TYR A 98 39.14 45.89 -12.42
C TYR A 98 39.89 47.10 -11.86
N LEU A 99 40.81 46.89 -10.92
CA LEU A 99 41.60 47.96 -10.31
C LEU A 99 42.87 48.20 -11.13
N VAL A 100 42.99 49.38 -11.73
CA VAL A 100 44.11 49.73 -12.63
C VAL A 100 45.26 50.43 -11.89
N ALA A 101 44.96 51.27 -10.90
CA ALA A 101 45.93 52.17 -10.27
C ALA A 101 46.00 52.05 -8.73
N GLY A 102 45.53 50.94 -8.18
CA GLY A 102 45.39 50.72 -6.74
C GLY A 102 43.94 50.75 -6.27
N GLN A 103 43.71 50.39 -5.01
CA GLN A 103 42.37 50.39 -4.41
C GLN A 103 41.92 51.80 -4.05
N GLU A 104 42.85 52.64 -3.61
CA GLU A 104 42.69 54.02 -3.17
C GLU A 104 42.31 55.01 -4.28
N SER A 105 42.48 54.62 -5.54
CA SER A 105 42.13 55.41 -6.72
C SER A 105 40.83 54.95 -7.37
N TRP A 106 40.05 54.11 -6.70
CA TRP A 106 38.78 53.64 -7.22
C TRP A 106 37.78 54.80 -7.32
N ARG A 107 37.00 54.82 -8.41
CA ARG A 107 35.99 55.85 -8.63
C ARG A 107 34.66 55.21 -9.02
N GLY A 108 33.59 55.61 -8.33
CA GLY A 108 32.26 55.05 -8.55
C GLY A 108 31.32 55.37 -7.40
N PHE A 109 30.25 54.60 -7.30
CA PHE A 109 29.25 54.71 -6.23
C PHE A 109 29.40 53.54 -5.27
N TYR A 110 29.77 53.84 -4.03
CA TYR A 110 29.81 52.88 -2.94
C TYR A 110 28.46 52.86 -2.24
N ILE A 111 27.76 51.75 -2.29
CA ILE A 111 26.47 51.53 -1.65
C ILE A 111 26.72 50.77 -0.35
N GLN A 112 26.78 51.51 0.75
CA GLN A 112 27.05 50.95 2.07
C GLN A 112 25.89 50.06 2.55
N GLU A 113 24.65 50.52 2.36
CA GLU A 113 23.44 49.81 2.77
C GLU A 113 22.46 49.77 1.61
N LEU A 114 21.93 48.58 1.33
CA LEU A 114 20.87 48.39 0.34
C LEU A 114 19.89 47.32 0.78
N THR A 115 18.64 47.49 0.33
CA THR A 115 17.66 46.42 0.31
C THR A 115 17.59 45.86 -1.11
N VAL A 116 17.64 44.54 -1.27
CA VAL A 116 17.52 43.84 -2.56
C VAL A 116 16.23 43.04 -2.57
N THR A 117 15.34 43.35 -3.50
CA THR A 117 14.15 42.54 -3.77
C THR A 117 14.49 41.45 -4.78
N LEU A 118 14.26 40.19 -4.40
CA LEU A 118 14.52 39.00 -5.22
C LEU A 118 13.62 38.96 -6.47
N PRO A 119 14.04 38.31 -7.56
CA PRO A 119 13.25 38.10 -8.78
C PRO A 119 11.83 37.58 -8.53
N GLU A 120 10.90 37.85 -9.46
CA GLU A 120 9.47 37.55 -9.32
C GLU A 120 9.15 36.06 -9.10
N GLU A 121 10.01 35.16 -9.58
CA GLU A 121 9.88 33.72 -9.34
C GLU A 121 10.00 33.36 -7.85
N PHE A 122 10.75 34.15 -7.06
CA PHE A 122 10.87 34.01 -5.60
C PHE A 122 9.73 34.75 -4.88
N LYS A 123 8.50 34.27 -5.09
CA LYS A 123 7.30 34.84 -4.47
C LYS A 123 6.87 34.12 -3.19
N LYS A 124 6.45 34.92 -2.22
CA LYS A 124 5.64 34.51 -1.07
C LYS A 124 4.17 34.77 -1.35
N THR A 125 3.30 34.21 -0.53
CA THR A 125 1.85 34.44 -0.60
C THR A 125 1.47 35.93 -0.48
N GLU A 126 2.30 36.74 0.20
CA GLU A 126 2.07 38.18 0.46
C GLU A 126 2.97 39.12 -0.38
N GLY A 127 3.73 38.62 -1.35
CA GLY A 127 4.56 39.45 -2.23
C GLY A 127 5.98 38.93 -2.47
N ARG A 128 6.84 39.80 -3.01
CA ARG A 128 8.25 39.49 -3.28
C ARG A 128 9.09 39.58 -2.01
N VAL A 129 10.13 38.77 -1.97
CA VAL A 129 11.10 38.77 -0.87
C VAL A 129 12.09 39.91 -1.03
N SER A 130 12.37 40.64 0.04
CA SER A 130 13.46 41.62 0.10
C SER A 130 14.47 41.28 1.20
N LEU A 131 15.75 41.50 0.93
CA LEU A 131 16.90 41.16 1.77
C LEU A 131 17.76 42.39 1.99
N LYS A 132 18.28 42.59 3.20
CA LYS A 132 19.29 43.63 3.44
C LYS A 132 20.66 43.12 3.05
N ALA A 133 21.44 43.96 2.38
CA ALA A 133 22.82 43.69 2.01
C ALA A 133 23.68 44.95 2.20
N THR A 134 24.99 44.79 2.18
CA THR A 134 25.95 45.88 2.43
C THR A 134 27.12 45.79 1.47
N ASN A 135 27.83 46.91 1.30
CA ASN A 135 29.10 47.01 0.60
C ASN A 135 29.05 46.61 -0.90
N PHE A 136 28.19 47.28 -1.66
CA PHE A 136 28.15 47.14 -3.12
C PHE A 136 28.84 48.29 -3.83
N LEU A 137 29.35 48.03 -5.02
CA LEU A 137 30.02 48.99 -5.89
C LEU A 137 29.24 49.14 -7.19
N LEU A 138 29.15 50.37 -7.69
CA LEU A 138 28.64 50.65 -9.02
C LEU A 138 29.58 51.64 -9.71
N ASP A 139 30.21 51.21 -10.79
CA ASP A 139 31.23 52.00 -11.49
C ASP A 139 31.11 51.87 -13.02
N ALA A 140 32.17 52.23 -13.75
CA ALA A 140 32.23 52.10 -15.20
C ALA A 140 32.16 50.64 -15.70
N TYR A 141 32.54 49.67 -14.86
CA TYR A 141 32.45 48.24 -15.18
C TYR A 141 31.09 47.64 -14.80
N GLY A 142 30.39 48.26 -13.85
CA GLY A 142 28.99 47.99 -13.52
C GLY A 142 28.79 47.69 -12.03
N PHE A 143 27.74 46.93 -11.74
CA PHE A 143 27.32 46.64 -10.38
C PHE A 143 28.02 45.39 -9.82
N SER A 144 28.68 45.51 -8.67
CA SER A 144 29.47 44.45 -8.05
C SER A 144 29.19 44.34 -6.56
N GLY A 145 29.10 43.12 -6.03
CA GLY A 145 28.87 42.84 -4.61
C GLY A 145 28.25 41.46 -4.39
N SER A 146 28.11 41.08 -3.13
CA SER A 146 27.52 39.80 -2.71
C SER A 146 26.36 40.03 -1.76
N LEU A 147 25.29 39.25 -1.93
CA LEU A 147 24.21 39.16 -0.97
C LEU A 147 24.03 37.71 -0.54
N SER A 148 23.77 37.51 0.74
CA SER A 148 23.37 36.22 1.28
C SER A 148 22.33 36.40 2.37
N ALA A 149 21.42 35.45 2.49
CA ALA A 149 20.45 35.44 3.56
C ALA A 149 19.91 34.03 3.81
N ASP A 150 19.50 33.79 5.06
CA ASP A 150 18.95 32.53 5.54
C ASP A 150 17.47 32.63 5.92
N ASN A 151 16.78 31.48 5.91
CA ASN A 151 15.39 31.29 6.33
C ASN A 151 14.41 32.27 5.66
N ILE A 152 14.52 32.36 4.34
CA ILE A 152 13.88 33.38 3.53
C ILE A 152 12.40 33.12 3.34
N ILE A 153 12.04 31.87 3.03
CA ILE A 153 10.68 31.45 2.72
C ILE A 153 10.39 30.17 3.48
N SER A 154 9.31 30.16 4.27
CA SER A 154 8.79 28.93 4.88
C SER A 154 7.75 28.25 3.99
N PHE A 155 7.47 26.96 4.23
CA PHE A 155 6.41 26.22 3.52
C PHE A 155 5.00 26.83 3.65
N LYS A 156 4.77 27.70 4.65
CA LYS A 156 3.50 28.42 4.80
C LYS A 156 3.36 29.55 3.80
N GLU A 157 4.48 30.13 3.36
CA GLU A 157 4.52 31.32 2.52
C GLU A 157 4.81 30.97 1.06
N GLY A 158 5.65 29.97 0.80
CA GLY A 158 6.18 29.66 -0.54
C GLY A 158 5.25 28.78 -1.38
N ARG A 159 4.90 29.27 -2.58
CA ARG A 159 4.24 28.49 -3.64
C ARG A 159 4.86 28.75 -5.02
N THR A 160 5.13 27.70 -5.79
CA THR A 160 5.77 27.84 -7.10
C THR A 160 4.86 28.41 -8.18
N SER A 161 3.54 28.28 -8.02
CA SER A 161 2.53 28.91 -8.88
C SER A 161 1.28 29.27 -8.06
N GLU A 162 0.55 30.27 -8.53
CA GLU A 162 -0.74 30.69 -7.97
C GLU A 162 -1.85 29.67 -8.27
N ASP A 163 -1.76 28.98 -9.41
CA ASP A 163 -2.64 27.86 -9.71
C ASP A 163 -2.34 26.71 -8.74
N LYS A 164 -3.26 26.49 -7.79
CA LYS A 164 -3.04 25.49 -6.74
C LYS A 164 -2.89 24.07 -7.28
N LYS A 165 -3.44 23.78 -8.46
CA LYS A 165 -3.32 22.46 -9.12
C LYS A 165 -1.92 22.20 -9.66
N LYS A 166 -1.11 23.24 -9.85
CA LYS A 166 0.23 23.17 -10.44
C LYS A 166 1.32 23.71 -9.51
N GLY A 167 0.96 24.40 -8.42
CA GLY A 167 1.91 24.97 -7.49
C GLY A 167 2.30 24.00 -6.37
N TRP A 168 3.60 23.77 -6.19
CA TRP A 168 4.14 23.07 -5.04
C TRP A 168 4.42 24.05 -3.90
N LYS A 169 4.29 23.58 -2.66
CA LYS A 169 4.78 24.32 -1.49
C LYS A 169 6.30 24.18 -1.45
N TYR A 170 6.99 25.27 -1.15
CA TYR A 170 8.45 25.26 -1.04
C TYR A 170 8.94 26.14 0.11
N ALA A 171 10.16 25.87 0.55
CA ALA A 171 10.90 26.67 1.50
C ALA A 171 12.28 27.01 0.90
N ILE A 172 12.79 28.19 1.19
CA ILE A 172 14.16 28.62 0.86
C ILE A 172 14.89 28.85 2.17
N HIS A 173 15.85 27.96 2.46
CA HIS A 173 16.66 28.00 3.67
C HIS A 173 17.86 28.92 3.51
N HIS A 174 18.47 28.97 2.33
CA HIS A 174 19.61 29.85 2.06
C HIS A 174 19.57 30.31 0.62
N ILE A 175 19.88 31.59 0.40
CA ILE A 175 20.17 32.15 -0.93
C ILE A 175 21.44 33.00 -0.84
N GLN A 176 22.31 32.86 -1.83
CA GLN A 176 23.46 33.73 -2.08
C GLN A 176 23.50 34.10 -3.55
N ALA A 177 23.88 35.34 -3.86
CA ALA A 177 24.14 35.79 -5.23
C ALA A 177 25.32 36.76 -5.25
N ASP A 178 26.29 36.46 -6.12
CA ASP A 178 27.53 37.21 -6.30
C ASP A 178 27.52 37.89 -7.67
N PHE A 179 27.63 39.22 -7.66
CA PHE A 179 27.65 40.07 -8.84
C PHE A 179 29.04 40.68 -9.02
N VAL A 180 29.54 40.67 -10.25
CA VAL A 180 30.77 41.39 -10.63
C VAL A 180 30.54 42.01 -11.99
N ALA A 181 30.73 43.32 -12.10
CA ALA A 181 30.57 44.09 -13.33
C ALA A 181 29.20 43.84 -14.02
N SER A 182 28.13 43.94 -13.23
CA SER A 182 26.73 43.67 -13.63
C SER A 182 26.43 42.25 -14.12
N LYS A 183 27.34 41.29 -13.94
CA LYS A 183 27.15 39.87 -14.27
C LYS A 183 26.95 39.03 -13.02
N LEU A 184 26.03 38.09 -13.07
CA LEU A 184 25.83 37.10 -12.00
C LEU A 184 26.88 36.00 -12.14
N LYS A 185 27.95 36.08 -11.34
CA LYS A 185 29.09 35.15 -11.40
C LYS A 185 28.75 33.80 -10.79
N GLY A 186 27.99 33.81 -9.71
CA GLY A 186 27.59 32.61 -8.99
C GLY A 186 26.54 32.92 -7.95
N GLY A 187 25.88 31.87 -7.48
CA GLY A 187 24.92 31.93 -6.40
C GLY A 187 24.70 30.55 -5.85
N ALA A 188 24.32 30.49 -4.58
CA ALA A 188 23.96 29.26 -3.90
C ALA A 188 22.49 29.32 -3.51
N LEU A 189 21.78 28.20 -3.64
CA LEU A 189 20.40 28.07 -3.23
C LEU A 189 20.21 26.76 -2.49
N SER A 190 19.64 26.79 -1.30
CA SER A 190 19.17 25.60 -0.61
C SER A 190 17.76 25.80 -0.05
N GLY A 191 17.01 24.71 0.01
CA GLY A 191 15.61 24.74 0.38
C GLY A 191 15.00 23.35 0.39
N ALA A 192 13.67 23.31 0.37
CA ALA A 192 12.93 22.07 0.24
C ALA A 192 11.60 22.27 -0.51
N PHE A 193 11.17 21.25 -1.26
CA PHE A 193 9.84 21.18 -1.87
C PHE A 193 8.97 20.16 -1.14
N ARG A 194 7.67 20.43 -1.00
CA ARG A 194 6.69 19.38 -0.68
C ARG A 194 6.02 18.94 -1.96
N ILE A 195 6.23 17.69 -2.33
CA ILE A 195 5.64 17.08 -3.51
C ILE A 195 4.27 16.48 -3.15
N PRO A 196 3.31 16.40 -4.10
CA PRO A 196 1.91 16.10 -3.80
C PRO A 196 1.63 14.64 -3.41
N ILE A 197 2.66 13.86 -3.06
CA ILE A 197 2.54 12.46 -2.62
C ILE A 197 3.01 12.27 -1.17
N GLU A 198 3.67 13.27 -0.58
CA GLU A 198 4.20 13.22 0.80
C GLU A 198 3.10 13.40 1.83
N LYS A 199 3.31 12.98 3.08
CA LYS A 199 2.42 13.37 4.18
C LYS A 199 2.48 14.87 4.49
N ASP A 200 1.40 15.42 5.04
CA ASP A 200 1.29 16.83 5.43
C ASP A 200 2.34 17.29 6.47
N ASP A 201 2.81 16.38 7.32
CA ASP A 201 3.86 16.63 8.32
C ASP A 201 5.28 16.41 7.78
N SER A 202 5.43 16.09 6.50
CA SER A 202 6.75 15.88 5.89
C SER A 202 7.63 17.13 5.95
N ARG A 203 8.94 16.91 6.10
CA ARG A 203 9.97 17.95 5.99
C ARG A 203 10.27 18.32 4.52
N GLY A 204 9.70 17.62 3.55
CA GLY A 204 9.89 17.87 2.12
C GLY A 204 11.20 17.30 1.57
N ILE A 205 11.31 17.31 0.25
CA ILE A 205 12.52 16.98 -0.52
C ILE A 205 13.49 18.14 -0.44
N HIS A 206 14.58 17.96 0.31
CA HIS A 206 15.64 18.97 0.44
C HIS A 206 16.51 19.02 -0.81
N PHE A 207 16.85 20.24 -1.21
CA PHE A 207 17.74 20.50 -2.33
C PHE A 207 18.80 21.53 -1.94
N GLY A 208 19.95 21.43 -2.61
CA GLY A 208 21.04 22.37 -2.54
C GLY A 208 21.70 22.46 -3.91
N GLY A 209 22.09 23.66 -4.32
CA GLY A 209 22.74 23.83 -5.60
C GLY A 209 23.31 25.20 -5.81
N SER A 210 23.87 25.37 -7.00
CA SER A 210 24.47 26.61 -7.45
C SER A 210 23.82 27.06 -8.75
N PHE A 211 23.76 28.37 -8.93
CA PHE A 211 23.26 28.96 -10.16
C PHE A 211 24.19 30.07 -10.65
N SER A 212 24.18 30.29 -11.96
CA SER A 212 24.85 31.38 -12.65
C SER A 212 23.89 32.00 -13.65
N GLU A 213 24.36 33.02 -14.37
CA GLU A 213 23.57 33.70 -15.40
C GLU A 213 23.02 32.74 -16.47
N ASP A 214 23.86 31.78 -16.88
CA ASP A 214 23.59 30.86 -17.99
C ASP A 214 23.01 29.51 -17.54
N ASN A 215 23.29 29.06 -16.30
CA ASN A 215 22.94 27.72 -15.84
C ASN A 215 22.36 27.72 -14.41
N TYR A 216 21.22 27.05 -14.20
CA TYR A 216 20.76 26.66 -12.86
C TYR A 216 21.03 25.16 -12.69
N MET A 217 21.91 24.79 -11.75
CA MET A 217 22.10 23.40 -11.36
C MET A 217 21.72 23.22 -9.89
N LEU A 218 20.51 22.72 -9.66
CA LEU A 218 20.08 22.27 -8.34
C LEU A 218 20.23 20.75 -8.23
N ARG A 219 20.74 20.27 -7.10
CA ARG A 219 20.83 18.82 -6.79
C ARG A 219 20.01 18.53 -5.54
N VAL A 220 19.40 17.35 -5.48
CA VAL A 220 18.73 16.90 -4.26
C VAL A 220 19.81 16.50 -3.26
N SER A 221 19.61 16.90 -2.01
CA SER A 221 20.54 16.63 -0.91
C SER A 221 19.95 15.69 0.15
N SER A 222 18.70 15.25 0.02
CA SER A 222 18.03 14.42 1.04
C SER A 222 18.38 12.93 0.94
N LEU A 223 18.93 12.37 2.03
CA LEU A 223 19.23 10.94 2.23
C LEU A 223 18.29 10.25 3.24
N ASP A 224 17.30 10.97 3.78
CA ASP A 224 16.39 10.45 4.81
C ASP A 224 15.17 9.71 4.21
N SER A 225 14.59 8.79 4.98
CA SER A 225 13.34 8.12 4.59
C SER A 225 12.15 9.08 4.56
N ILE A 226 11.32 8.99 3.53
CA ILE A 226 10.17 9.87 3.30
C ILE A 226 8.88 9.06 3.38
N SER A 227 7.86 9.61 4.05
CA SER A 227 6.53 8.99 4.10
C SER A 227 5.67 9.52 2.98
N PHE A 228 5.21 8.63 2.11
CA PHE A 228 4.23 8.93 1.07
C PHE A 228 2.82 8.59 1.55
N ASP A 229 1.91 9.54 1.42
CA ASP A 229 0.48 9.26 1.55
C ASP A 229 -0.05 8.48 0.35
N MET A 230 0.53 8.72 -0.82
CA MET A 230 0.34 7.88 -1.99
C MET A 230 0.71 6.43 -1.64
N TRP A 231 -0.27 5.54 -1.82
CA TRP A 231 -0.17 4.10 -1.50
C TRP A 231 0.23 3.74 -0.05
N LYS A 232 0.22 4.71 0.89
CA LYS A 232 0.72 4.55 2.27
C LYS A 232 2.12 3.91 2.32
N ALA A 233 3.04 4.49 1.57
CA ALA A 233 4.41 3.99 1.46
C ALA A 233 5.38 4.70 2.41
N LYS A 234 6.43 3.98 2.82
CA LYS A 234 7.65 4.59 3.38
C LYS A 234 8.81 4.34 2.44
N ALA A 235 9.33 5.40 1.83
CA ALA A 235 10.39 5.34 0.83
C ALA A 235 11.76 5.72 1.41
N VAL A 236 12.80 5.13 0.83
CA VAL A 236 14.20 5.53 0.97
C VAL A 236 14.64 6.04 -0.39
N ILE A 237 15.14 7.27 -0.44
CA ILE A 237 15.52 7.95 -1.67
C ILE A 237 17.02 7.78 -1.91
N LEU A 238 17.41 7.34 -3.10
CA LEU A 238 18.79 7.11 -3.47
C LEU A 238 19.48 8.41 -3.93
N PRO A 239 20.81 8.53 -3.77
CA PRO A 239 21.58 9.71 -4.17
C PRO A 239 21.53 10.09 -5.66
N SER A 240 21.08 9.19 -6.53
CA SER A 240 20.88 9.47 -7.96
C SER A 240 19.64 10.33 -8.24
N SER A 241 18.79 10.54 -7.24
CA SER A 241 17.63 11.41 -7.31
C SER A 241 18.05 12.88 -7.41
N TYR A 242 17.25 13.70 -8.10
CA TYR A 242 17.56 15.12 -8.30
C TYR A 242 16.30 15.98 -8.46
N VAL A 243 16.48 17.29 -8.37
CA VAL A 243 15.43 18.31 -8.56
C VAL A 243 15.92 19.24 -9.66
N GLU A 244 15.12 19.37 -10.71
CA GLU A 244 15.26 20.41 -11.71
C GLU A 244 14.33 21.57 -11.32
N LEU A 245 14.86 22.79 -11.26
CA LEU A 245 14.08 24.00 -11.05
C LEU A 245 14.30 24.91 -12.24
N GLN A 246 13.43 24.79 -13.24
CA GLN A 246 13.43 25.69 -14.39
C GLN A 246 12.60 26.93 -14.07
N VAL A 247 12.97 28.05 -14.68
CA VAL A 247 12.17 29.30 -14.62
C VAL A 247 11.68 29.59 -16.02
N LYS A 248 10.38 29.82 -16.17
CA LYS A 248 9.74 30.23 -17.42
C LYS A 248 8.58 31.16 -17.12
N ASN A 249 8.41 32.22 -17.92
CA ASN A 249 7.39 33.25 -17.65
C ASN A 249 7.42 33.74 -16.18
N LYS A 250 8.62 33.84 -15.60
CA LYS A 250 8.88 34.27 -14.21
C LYS A 250 8.23 33.37 -13.15
N GLU A 251 7.93 32.11 -13.48
CA GLU A 251 7.45 31.10 -12.53
C GLU A 251 8.41 29.93 -12.44
N PHE A 252 8.47 29.32 -11.24
CA PHE A 252 9.20 28.07 -11.03
C PHE A 252 8.43 26.88 -11.60
N LEU A 253 9.13 26.07 -12.39
CA LEU A 253 8.68 24.80 -12.93
C LEU A 253 9.50 23.68 -12.25
N PRO A 254 9.20 23.33 -10.99
CA PRO A 254 9.93 22.28 -10.29
C PRO A 254 9.58 20.92 -10.87
N LYS A 255 10.61 20.08 -10.95
CA LYS A 255 10.53 18.67 -11.29
C LYS A 255 11.44 17.91 -10.35
N VAL A 256 10.93 16.87 -9.70
CA VAL A 256 11.74 15.93 -8.94
C VAL A 256 11.79 14.62 -9.71
N VAL A 257 12.96 14.00 -9.75
CA VAL A 257 13.17 12.66 -10.30
C VAL A 257 13.76 11.81 -9.20
N LEU A 258 13.03 10.80 -8.76
CA LEU A 258 13.36 9.96 -7.62
C LEU A 258 13.73 8.56 -8.08
N ASP A 259 14.84 8.06 -7.55
CA ASP A 259 15.25 6.66 -7.59
C ASP A 259 15.26 6.15 -6.14
N GLY A 260 14.81 4.92 -5.89
CA GLY A 260 14.71 4.45 -4.51
C GLY A 260 14.03 3.11 -4.31
N SER A 261 13.73 2.84 -3.05
CA SER A 261 12.95 1.69 -2.61
C SER A 261 11.88 2.10 -1.62
N MET A 262 10.77 1.38 -1.53
CA MET A 262 9.70 1.66 -0.57
C MET A 262 9.14 0.38 0.08
N VAL A 263 8.55 0.58 1.25
CA VAL A 263 7.70 -0.39 1.93
C VAL A 263 6.26 0.06 1.83
N LEU A 264 5.37 -0.82 1.40
CA LEU A 264 3.92 -0.60 1.33
C LEU A 264 3.25 -1.34 2.49
N GLU A 265 2.42 -0.64 3.25
CA GLU A 265 1.77 -1.21 4.43
C GLU A 265 0.26 -1.00 4.40
N ALA A 266 -0.48 -2.05 4.72
CA ALA A 266 -1.94 -1.98 4.79
C ALA A 266 -2.40 -0.94 5.84
N PRO A 267 -3.49 -0.21 5.59
CA PRO A 267 -4.08 0.69 6.58
C PRO A 267 -4.44 -0.03 7.88
N LYS A 268 -4.51 0.71 9.00
CA LYS A 268 -4.81 0.16 10.33
C LYS A 268 -6.12 -0.65 10.41
N SER A 269 -7.12 -0.35 9.57
CA SER A 269 -8.39 -1.10 9.51
C SER A 269 -8.21 -2.53 8.97
N ASP A 270 -7.22 -2.73 8.09
CA ASP A 270 -6.88 -4.00 7.45
C ASP A 270 -5.54 -4.51 7.99
N LYS A 271 -5.34 -4.40 9.31
CA LYS A 271 -4.07 -4.72 9.97
C LYS A 271 -3.60 -6.13 9.58
N ASN A 272 -2.32 -6.26 9.23
CA ASN A 272 -1.67 -7.51 8.80
C ASN A 272 -2.19 -8.10 7.47
N LEU A 273 -2.99 -7.36 6.69
CA LEU A 273 -3.42 -7.84 5.37
C LEU A 273 -2.26 -7.97 4.40
N TYR A 274 -1.41 -6.94 4.30
CA TYR A 274 -0.17 -7.01 3.53
C TYR A 274 0.87 -6.06 4.13
N ARG A 275 2.12 -6.44 3.92
CA ARG A 275 3.29 -5.56 4.08
C ARG A 275 4.27 -5.99 3.00
N LEU A 276 4.46 -5.13 2.01
CA LEU A 276 5.31 -5.41 0.86
C LEU A 276 6.61 -4.63 1.02
N GLU A 277 7.72 -5.34 1.07
CA GLU A 277 9.06 -4.77 1.21
C GLU A 277 9.84 -4.98 -0.10
N GLY A 278 10.94 -4.24 -0.27
CA GLY A 278 11.77 -4.36 -1.48
C GLY A 278 11.08 -3.85 -2.76
N ILE A 279 10.15 -2.90 -2.66
CA ILE A 279 9.55 -2.26 -3.85
C ILE A 279 10.52 -1.22 -4.38
N ASN A 280 11.19 -1.50 -5.48
CA ASN A 280 12.19 -0.61 -6.08
C ASN A 280 11.55 0.26 -7.17
N PHE A 281 11.99 1.50 -7.31
CA PHE A 281 11.51 2.42 -8.35
C PHE A 281 12.65 3.23 -8.95
N GLN A 282 12.54 3.54 -10.25
CA GLN A 282 13.50 4.38 -10.96
C GLN A 282 12.76 5.43 -11.79
N LYS A 283 13.37 6.62 -11.84
CA LYS A 283 12.86 7.82 -12.51
C LYS A 283 11.40 8.12 -12.15
N PHE A 284 11.03 7.87 -10.89
CA PHE A 284 9.73 8.25 -10.37
C PHE A 284 9.67 9.77 -10.30
N THR A 285 9.05 10.35 -11.32
CA THR A 285 9.11 11.76 -11.64
C THR A 285 7.82 12.43 -11.23
N LEU A 286 7.92 13.53 -10.49
CA LEU A 286 6.81 14.44 -10.26
C LEU A 286 7.21 15.82 -10.76
N GLN A 287 6.26 16.55 -11.36
CA GLN A 287 6.51 17.87 -11.91
C GLN A 287 5.22 18.69 -12.01
N THR A 288 5.36 19.98 -12.31
CA THR A 288 4.23 20.92 -12.43
C THR A 288 3.71 21.08 -13.85
N GLN A 289 4.18 20.23 -14.77
CA GLN A 289 3.77 20.17 -16.17
C GLN A 289 3.29 18.76 -16.53
N VAL A 290 2.40 18.63 -17.50
CA VAL A 290 1.91 17.32 -17.95
C VAL A 290 3.04 16.55 -18.68
N PRO A 291 3.26 15.26 -18.38
CA PRO A 291 2.60 14.46 -17.34
C PRO A 291 3.08 14.85 -15.93
N TYR A 292 2.16 15.12 -15.00
CA TYR A 292 2.50 15.59 -13.65
C TYR A 292 3.20 14.52 -12.80
N ILE A 293 3.01 13.25 -13.14
CA ILE A 293 3.58 12.09 -12.47
C ILE A 293 3.86 11.01 -13.50
N SER A 294 5.03 10.38 -13.41
CA SER A 294 5.46 9.28 -14.28
C SER A 294 6.54 8.44 -13.59
N ALA A 295 6.84 7.27 -14.13
CA ALA A 295 7.98 6.46 -13.69
C ALA A 295 8.49 5.62 -14.86
N GLU A 296 9.78 5.30 -14.86
CA GLU A 296 10.35 4.38 -15.87
C GLU A 296 10.29 2.93 -15.38
N TYR A 297 10.47 2.71 -14.09
CA TYR A 297 10.52 1.35 -13.54
C TYR A 297 9.92 1.27 -12.15
N PHE A 298 9.18 0.19 -11.94
CA PHE A 298 8.84 -0.35 -10.63
C PHE A 298 9.15 -1.85 -10.62
N GLY A 299 9.68 -2.33 -9.49
CA GLY A 299 10.03 -3.73 -9.28
C GLY A 299 9.78 -4.15 -7.84
N CYS A 300 9.86 -5.45 -7.58
CA CYS A 300 9.78 -6.00 -6.23
C CYS A 300 10.80 -7.13 -6.08
N GLU A 301 11.57 -7.07 -5.00
CA GLU A 301 12.54 -8.09 -4.64
C GLU A 301 12.15 -8.79 -3.33
N GLY A 302 12.54 -10.07 -3.22
CA GLY A 302 12.28 -10.89 -2.04
C GLY A 302 10.87 -11.48 -1.97
N GLU A 303 10.68 -12.40 -1.03
CA GLU A 303 9.38 -13.00 -0.77
C GLU A 303 8.47 -12.04 0.00
N GLN A 304 7.23 -11.91 -0.47
CA GLN A 304 6.23 -11.03 0.12
C GLN A 304 5.18 -11.85 0.87
N LYS A 305 4.30 -11.17 1.63
CA LYS A 305 3.16 -11.84 2.28
C LYS A 305 1.87 -11.06 2.08
N ILE A 306 0.80 -11.79 1.76
CA ILE A 306 -0.58 -11.30 1.69
C ILE A 306 -1.45 -12.25 2.50
N ALA A 307 -2.25 -11.72 3.41
CA ALA A 307 -3.09 -12.48 4.34
C ALA A 307 -2.31 -13.54 5.14
N SER A 308 -1.03 -13.28 5.42
CA SER A 308 -0.06 -14.21 6.03
C SER A 308 0.40 -15.39 5.15
N PHE A 309 -0.04 -15.45 3.89
CA PHE A 309 0.45 -16.42 2.91
C PHE A 309 1.67 -15.86 2.17
N PRO A 310 2.72 -16.66 1.94
CA PRO A 310 3.87 -16.26 1.15
C PRO A 310 3.45 -16.01 -0.31
N VAL A 311 3.97 -14.94 -0.88
CA VAL A 311 3.67 -14.50 -2.23
C VAL A 311 4.96 -14.21 -2.97
N SER A 312 5.10 -14.84 -4.14
CA SER A 312 6.14 -14.49 -5.11
C SER A 312 5.55 -13.46 -6.08
N ILE A 313 6.27 -12.37 -6.31
CA ILE A 313 5.90 -11.35 -7.29
C ILE A 313 6.56 -11.69 -8.63
N LYS A 314 5.77 -11.71 -9.71
CA LYS A 314 6.26 -11.96 -11.08
C LYS A 314 6.52 -10.65 -11.82
N ASP A 315 5.53 -9.78 -11.82
CA ASP A 315 5.53 -8.53 -12.57
C ASP A 315 5.07 -7.39 -11.68
N VAL A 316 5.69 -6.22 -11.84
CA VAL A 316 5.25 -4.98 -11.20
C VAL A 316 5.09 -3.92 -12.28
N SER A 317 3.96 -3.24 -12.30
CA SER A 317 3.73 -2.14 -13.24
C SER A 317 2.97 -1.02 -12.57
N VAL A 318 3.13 0.19 -13.12
CA VAL A 318 2.48 1.39 -12.60
C VAL A 318 1.76 2.10 -13.73
N ALA A 319 0.57 2.62 -13.43
CA ALA A 319 -0.19 3.45 -14.34
C ALA A 319 -0.68 4.70 -13.63
N PHE A 320 -0.48 5.85 -14.26
CA PHE A 320 -0.93 7.15 -13.75
C PHE A 320 -2.00 7.73 -14.68
N ARG A 321 -3.12 8.17 -14.11
CA ARG A 321 -4.20 8.93 -14.74
C ARG A 321 -4.46 10.19 -13.91
N GLU A 322 -5.24 11.15 -14.40
CA GLU A 322 -5.44 12.44 -13.70
C GLU A 322 -5.90 12.30 -12.23
N GLU A 323 -6.85 11.40 -11.98
CA GLU A 323 -7.46 11.23 -10.66
C GLU A 323 -7.05 9.93 -9.95
N ARG A 324 -6.35 9.03 -10.64
CA ARG A 324 -6.04 7.68 -10.13
C ARG A 324 -4.66 7.21 -10.55
N ALA A 325 -3.96 6.59 -9.61
CA ALA A 325 -2.71 5.91 -9.85
C ALA A 325 -2.82 4.47 -9.36
N GLN A 326 -2.33 3.54 -10.15
CA GLN A 326 -2.41 2.11 -9.91
C GLN A 326 -1.00 1.55 -9.84
N LEU A 327 -0.71 0.82 -8.77
CA LEU A 327 0.45 -0.05 -8.69
C LEU A 327 -0.04 -1.50 -8.74
N HIS A 328 0.31 -2.19 -9.82
CA HIS A 328 -0.14 -3.54 -10.15
C HIS A 328 0.95 -4.56 -9.87
N PHE A 329 0.54 -5.72 -9.36
CA PHE A 329 1.42 -6.83 -9.06
C PHE A 329 0.84 -8.14 -9.59
N GLY A 330 1.57 -8.81 -10.48
CA GLY A 330 1.34 -10.21 -10.82
C GLY A 330 1.92 -11.11 -9.74
N ILE A 331 1.14 -12.08 -9.25
CA ILE A 331 1.48 -12.87 -8.07
C ILE A 331 1.32 -14.38 -8.24
N ARG A 332 2.10 -15.12 -7.46
CA ARG A 332 1.83 -16.53 -7.10
C ARG A 332 1.79 -16.66 -5.58
N VAL A 333 0.66 -17.10 -5.04
CA VAL A 333 0.43 -17.27 -3.60
C VAL A 333 0.64 -18.72 -3.22
N GLY A 334 1.53 -19.00 -2.26
CA GLY A 334 1.75 -20.34 -1.73
C GLY A 334 0.73 -20.71 -0.65
N LEU A 335 -0.19 -21.61 -0.97
CA LEU A 335 -1.29 -22.05 -0.09
C LEU A 335 -0.86 -23.16 0.86
N GLN A 336 0.00 -24.08 0.38
CA GLN A 336 0.72 -25.03 1.21
C GLN A 336 2.12 -25.24 0.67
N LYS A 337 3.10 -25.26 1.58
CA LYS A 337 4.51 -25.48 1.25
C LYS A 337 4.67 -26.74 0.39
N ASP A 338 5.34 -26.59 -0.74
CA ASP A 338 5.70 -27.66 -1.69
C ASP A 338 4.51 -28.43 -2.30
N LYS A 339 3.28 -27.90 -2.20
CA LYS A 339 2.07 -28.59 -2.68
C LYS A 339 1.16 -27.74 -3.55
N PHE A 340 0.65 -26.61 -3.02
CA PHE A 340 -0.41 -25.85 -3.69
C PHE A 340 -0.04 -24.37 -3.78
N SER A 341 -0.22 -23.79 -4.96
CA SER A 341 -0.13 -22.35 -5.17
C SER A 341 -1.20 -21.87 -6.15
N ALA A 342 -1.75 -20.70 -5.90
CA ALA A 342 -2.65 -20.01 -6.82
C ALA A 342 -1.95 -18.85 -7.51
N GLU A 343 -2.33 -18.54 -8.74
CA GLU A 343 -1.78 -17.43 -9.53
C GLU A 343 -2.83 -16.35 -9.76
N GLY A 344 -2.38 -15.10 -9.85
CA GLY A 344 -3.30 -13.99 -9.90
C GLY A 344 -2.63 -12.64 -9.94
N ASP A 345 -3.40 -11.61 -9.61
CA ASP A 345 -2.91 -10.26 -9.50
C ASP A 345 -3.66 -9.43 -8.45
N PHE A 346 -2.98 -8.42 -7.93
CA PHE A 346 -3.59 -7.40 -7.08
C PHE A 346 -3.12 -6.00 -7.47
N ASN A 347 -3.87 -5.01 -7.01
CA ASN A 347 -3.58 -3.60 -7.21
C ASN A 347 -3.65 -2.83 -5.90
N ILE A 348 -2.76 -1.86 -5.77
CA ILE A 348 -2.85 -0.80 -4.78
C ILE A 348 -3.13 0.49 -5.53
N TYR A 349 -4.25 1.13 -5.21
CA TYR A 349 -4.69 2.36 -5.84
C TYR A 349 -4.42 3.56 -4.95
N ALA A 350 -4.10 4.67 -5.59
CA ALA A 350 -4.13 6.01 -5.01
C ALA A 350 -5.08 6.89 -5.81
N LYS A 351 -5.70 7.84 -5.12
CA LYS A 351 -6.56 8.87 -5.69
C LYS A 351 -5.94 10.24 -5.51
N ASN A 352 -6.19 11.13 -6.45
CA ASN A 352 -5.75 12.52 -6.40
C ASN A 352 -6.93 13.42 -6.04
N THR A 353 -6.84 14.17 -4.94
CA THR A 353 -7.80 15.22 -4.58
C THR A 353 -7.25 16.59 -4.98
N TYR A 354 -6.98 16.76 -6.27
CA TYR A 354 -6.35 17.93 -6.95
C TYR A 354 -4.94 18.34 -6.49
N GLU A 355 -4.73 18.51 -5.18
CA GLU A 355 -3.46 18.98 -4.61
C GLU A 355 -2.66 17.85 -3.96
N HIS A 356 -3.24 16.65 -3.83
CA HIS A 356 -2.68 15.58 -3.01
C HIS A 356 -3.08 14.18 -3.47
N TRP A 357 -2.10 13.30 -3.54
CA TRP A 357 -2.26 11.87 -3.76
C TRP A 357 -2.33 11.14 -2.44
N SER A 358 -3.37 10.32 -2.28
CA SER A 358 -3.57 9.50 -1.10
C SER A 358 -3.94 8.08 -1.48
N TYR A 359 -3.59 7.12 -0.62
CA TYR A 359 -4.09 5.75 -0.75
C TYR A 359 -5.63 5.71 -0.86
N ASP A 360 -6.11 4.88 -1.78
CA ASP A 360 -7.52 4.66 -2.02
C ASP A 360 -7.95 3.27 -1.54
N LYS A 361 -7.47 2.21 -2.20
CA LYS A 361 -7.84 0.83 -1.89
C LYS A 361 -6.78 -0.19 -2.30
N PHE A 362 -6.88 -1.37 -1.69
CA PHE A 362 -6.19 -2.60 -2.09
C PHE A 362 -7.24 -3.57 -2.65
N GLU A 363 -6.98 -4.14 -3.81
CA GLU A 363 -7.92 -5.01 -4.53
C GLU A 363 -7.18 -6.21 -5.11
N ILE A 364 -7.63 -7.42 -4.78
CA ILE A 364 -7.23 -8.63 -5.49
C ILE A 364 -8.21 -8.81 -6.64
N ASN A 365 -7.74 -8.75 -7.88
CA ASN A 365 -8.62 -8.85 -9.05
C ASN A 365 -8.98 -10.31 -9.34
N ARG A 366 -7.98 -11.18 -9.33
CA ARG A 366 -8.10 -12.59 -9.68
C ARG A 366 -7.05 -13.36 -8.91
N LEU A 367 -7.44 -14.49 -8.33
CA LEU A 367 -6.53 -15.49 -7.78
C LEU A 367 -7.13 -16.85 -8.10
N LYS A 368 -6.43 -17.69 -8.86
CA LYS A 368 -6.97 -18.92 -9.41
C LYS A 368 -6.01 -20.11 -9.27
N LEU A 369 -6.60 -21.28 -9.11
CA LEU A 369 -5.98 -22.57 -9.35
C LEU A 369 -6.38 -23.02 -10.75
N GLU A 370 -5.41 -23.41 -11.56
CA GLU A 370 -5.64 -23.90 -12.93
C GLU A 370 -5.04 -25.29 -13.10
N ASP A 371 -5.92 -26.29 -13.19
CA ASP A 371 -5.62 -27.69 -13.46
C ASP A 371 -4.48 -28.26 -12.61
N VAL A 372 -4.50 -27.92 -11.32
CA VAL A 372 -3.49 -28.40 -10.37
C VAL A 372 -3.68 -29.90 -10.17
N ASP A 373 -2.67 -30.69 -10.51
CA ASP A 373 -2.65 -32.13 -10.32
C ASP A 373 -2.30 -32.47 -8.86
N ILE A 374 -3.24 -33.11 -8.17
CA ILE A 374 -3.09 -33.55 -6.78
C ILE A 374 -3.00 -35.08 -6.68
N VAL A 375 -2.52 -35.74 -7.74
CA VAL A 375 -2.38 -37.19 -7.94
C VAL A 375 -3.71 -37.91 -8.15
N VAL A 376 -4.72 -37.63 -7.33
CA VAL A 376 -6.03 -38.30 -7.38
C VAL A 376 -7.07 -37.51 -8.18
N ALA A 377 -6.81 -36.22 -8.42
CA ALA A 377 -7.71 -35.34 -9.13
C ALA A 377 -6.97 -34.14 -9.75
N LYS A 378 -7.64 -33.47 -10.68
CA LYS A 378 -7.28 -32.12 -11.14
C LYS A 378 -8.19 -31.09 -10.50
N VAL A 379 -7.63 -30.00 -9.99
CA VAL A 379 -8.36 -28.98 -9.24
C VAL A 379 -8.22 -27.61 -9.90
N SER A 380 -9.36 -26.97 -10.16
CA SER A 380 -9.45 -25.63 -10.74
C SER A 380 -10.45 -24.78 -9.96
N GLY A 381 -10.22 -23.48 -9.83
CA GLY A 381 -11.20 -22.59 -9.20
C GLY A 381 -10.64 -21.23 -8.79
N GLU A 382 -11.55 -20.31 -8.45
CA GLU A 382 -11.20 -18.94 -8.04
C GLU A 382 -11.23 -18.79 -6.52
N LEU A 383 -10.22 -18.10 -6.00
CA LEU A 383 -10.00 -17.80 -4.61
C LEU A 383 -10.43 -16.36 -4.32
N ASN A 384 -11.31 -16.20 -3.34
CA ASN A 384 -11.79 -14.92 -2.85
C ASN A 384 -11.09 -14.56 -1.54
N LEU A 385 -10.58 -13.34 -1.46
CA LEU A 385 -9.92 -12.84 -0.26
C LEU A 385 -10.90 -12.75 0.93
N MET A 386 -10.43 -13.24 2.07
CA MET A 386 -11.12 -13.18 3.34
C MET A 386 -10.31 -12.33 4.31
N LYS A 387 -10.95 -11.31 4.90
CA LYS A 387 -10.33 -10.36 5.82
C LYS A 387 -11.00 -10.45 7.19
N ASN A 388 -10.20 -10.63 8.23
CA ASN A 388 -10.63 -10.62 9.63
C ASN A 388 -11.86 -11.52 9.92
N ASP A 389 -11.95 -12.68 9.28
CA ASP A 389 -13.06 -13.62 9.51
C ASP A 389 -13.02 -14.14 10.96
N PRO A 390 -14.16 -14.14 11.69
CA PRO A 390 -14.20 -14.49 13.10
C PRO A 390 -13.79 -15.94 13.37
N VAL A 391 -13.96 -16.85 12.40
CA VAL A 391 -13.55 -18.26 12.51
C VAL A 391 -12.18 -18.45 11.87
N TYR A 392 -11.97 -17.89 10.68
CA TYR A 392 -10.85 -18.24 9.81
C TYR A 392 -9.76 -17.15 9.67
N GLY A 393 -9.92 -15.99 10.29
CA GLY A 393 -8.93 -14.91 10.22
C GLY A 393 -8.74 -14.35 8.81
N ASN A 394 -7.49 -14.15 8.41
CA ASN A 394 -7.15 -13.69 7.06
C ASN A 394 -6.83 -14.89 6.17
N GLY A 395 -7.22 -14.83 4.90
CA GLY A 395 -6.89 -15.88 3.94
C GLY A 395 -7.78 -15.87 2.71
N PHE A 396 -8.18 -17.04 2.24
CA PHE A 396 -8.93 -17.22 1.00
C PHE A 396 -10.03 -18.28 1.14
N LYS A 397 -11.21 -18.02 0.56
CA LYS A 397 -12.26 -19.02 0.34
C LYS A 397 -12.36 -19.33 -1.15
N ALA A 398 -12.60 -20.57 -1.53
CA ALA A 398 -12.71 -20.95 -2.93
C ALA A 398 -13.88 -21.91 -3.17
N LYS A 399 -14.46 -21.81 -4.36
CA LYS A 399 -15.28 -22.88 -4.95
C LYS A 399 -14.45 -23.53 -6.03
N LEU A 400 -14.15 -24.81 -5.86
CA LEU A 400 -13.25 -25.58 -6.70
C LEU A 400 -14.04 -26.59 -7.51
N SER A 401 -13.73 -26.69 -8.79
CA SER A 401 -14.10 -27.81 -9.63
C SER A 401 -12.98 -28.84 -9.57
N THR A 402 -13.32 -30.06 -9.19
CA THR A 402 -12.38 -31.16 -8.98
C THR A 402 -12.76 -32.32 -9.89
N LYS A 403 -11.87 -32.70 -10.81
CA LYS A 403 -12.06 -33.85 -11.69
C LYS A 403 -11.34 -35.07 -11.14
N ILE A 404 -12.09 -36.05 -10.63
CA ILE A 404 -11.55 -37.32 -10.14
C ILE A 404 -11.12 -38.16 -11.34
N THR A 405 -9.81 -38.26 -11.55
CA THR A 405 -9.24 -38.78 -12.80
C THR A 405 -9.58 -40.25 -13.04
N SER A 406 -9.62 -41.08 -12.00
CA SER A 406 -9.88 -42.52 -12.12
C SER A 406 -11.34 -42.87 -12.46
N LEU A 407 -12.29 -41.96 -12.21
CA LEU A 407 -13.72 -42.19 -12.37
C LEU A 407 -14.36 -41.30 -13.44
N ASP A 408 -13.63 -40.32 -13.97
CA ASP A 408 -14.13 -39.28 -14.88
C ASP A 408 -15.38 -38.57 -14.31
N VAL A 409 -15.33 -38.25 -13.01
CA VAL A 409 -16.42 -37.56 -12.28
C VAL A 409 -15.95 -36.17 -11.88
N ASP A 410 -16.75 -35.17 -12.23
CA ASP A 410 -16.58 -33.79 -11.76
C ASP A 410 -17.31 -33.58 -10.44
N VAL A 411 -16.61 -32.98 -9.48
CA VAL A 411 -17.11 -32.71 -8.13
C VAL A 411 -16.83 -31.25 -7.79
N ASN A 412 -17.84 -30.55 -7.31
CA ASN A 412 -17.65 -29.22 -6.73
C ASN A 412 -17.25 -29.36 -5.26
N ALA A 413 -16.21 -28.62 -4.90
CA ALA A 413 -15.68 -28.58 -3.55
C ALA A 413 -15.63 -27.13 -3.03
N ASN A 414 -15.98 -26.92 -1.77
CA ASN A 414 -15.65 -25.66 -1.10
C ASN A 414 -14.28 -25.80 -0.46
N ALA A 415 -13.53 -24.70 -0.41
CA ALA A 415 -12.22 -24.65 0.21
C ALA A 415 -12.05 -23.41 1.08
N VAL A 416 -11.28 -23.55 2.14
CA VAL A 416 -10.77 -22.44 2.94
C VAL A 416 -9.27 -22.61 3.16
N PHE A 417 -8.54 -21.51 3.01
CA PHE A 417 -7.13 -21.37 3.37
C PHE A 417 -7.05 -20.19 4.34
N GLY A 418 -6.78 -20.44 5.61
CA GLY A 418 -6.86 -19.41 6.65
C GLY A 418 -5.58 -19.26 7.47
N SER A 419 -5.47 -18.12 8.13
CA SER A 419 -4.41 -17.80 9.07
C SER A 419 -4.92 -16.91 10.19
N LYS A 420 -4.76 -17.39 11.43
CA LYS A 420 -4.87 -16.60 12.66
C LYS A 420 -3.50 -16.55 13.33
N ASP A 421 -3.23 -17.51 14.21
CA ASP A 421 -1.93 -17.72 14.85
C ASP A 421 -1.05 -18.70 14.06
N PHE A 422 -1.68 -19.56 13.26
CA PHE A 422 -1.07 -20.55 12.37
C PHE A 422 -1.86 -20.67 11.07
N ARG A 423 -1.23 -21.26 10.04
CA ARG A 423 -1.85 -21.50 8.72
C ARG A 423 -2.48 -22.88 8.66
N TYR A 424 -3.68 -22.95 8.08
CA TYR A 424 -4.46 -24.17 7.90
C TYR A 424 -5.25 -24.11 6.59
N TRP A 425 -5.75 -25.26 6.18
CA TRP A 425 -6.68 -25.34 5.05
C TRP A 425 -7.64 -26.50 5.21
N GLY A 426 -8.76 -26.40 4.49
CA GLY A 426 -9.80 -27.40 4.48
C GLY A 426 -10.52 -27.40 3.14
N PHE A 427 -10.86 -28.59 2.65
CA PHE A 427 -11.68 -28.83 1.49
C PHE A 427 -12.83 -29.75 1.86
N GLU A 428 -13.97 -29.53 1.23
CA GLU A 428 -15.16 -30.36 1.38
C GLU A 428 -15.86 -30.50 0.05
N ALA A 429 -16.39 -31.68 -0.24
CA ALA A 429 -16.98 -32.00 -1.52
C ALA A 429 -18.11 -33.01 -1.34
N MET A 430 -19.17 -32.86 -2.14
CA MET A 430 -20.26 -33.82 -2.21
C MET A 430 -20.78 -33.90 -3.64
N VAL A 431 -21.00 -35.13 -4.10
CA VAL A 431 -21.68 -35.43 -5.36
C VAL A 431 -22.67 -36.56 -5.09
N ASP A 432 -23.89 -36.43 -5.58
CA ASP A 432 -24.92 -37.48 -5.57
C ASP A 432 -25.54 -37.58 -6.98
N GLY A 433 -26.25 -38.68 -7.25
CA GLY A 433 -26.86 -38.95 -8.55
C GLY A 433 -25.97 -39.70 -9.55
N LEU A 434 -24.82 -40.19 -9.10
CA LEU A 434 -23.96 -41.07 -9.91
C LEU A 434 -24.62 -42.43 -10.17
N ASN A 435 -24.16 -43.11 -11.23
CA ASN A 435 -24.64 -44.44 -11.61
C ASN A 435 -23.47 -45.42 -11.79
N ILE A 436 -22.61 -45.52 -10.77
CA ILE A 436 -21.47 -46.43 -10.80
C ILE A 436 -21.93 -47.79 -10.27
N ASN A 437 -22.14 -48.74 -11.18
CA ASN A 437 -22.57 -50.10 -10.84
C ASN A 437 -21.38 -50.96 -10.43
N THR A 438 -21.42 -51.51 -9.21
CA THR A 438 -20.56 -52.63 -8.79
C THR A 438 -21.35 -53.94 -8.82
N GLN A 439 -20.73 -55.07 -8.49
CA GLN A 439 -21.37 -56.39 -8.57
C GLN A 439 -22.66 -56.50 -7.74
N TYR A 440 -22.72 -55.86 -6.57
CA TYR A 440 -23.86 -55.96 -5.63
C TYR A 440 -24.39 -54.61 -5.14
N VAL A 441 -23.61 -53.55 -5.29
CA VAL A 441 -23.90 -52.22 -4.78
C VAL A 441 -23.83 -51.22 -5.94
N LYS A 442 -24.76 -50.29 -5.98
CA LYS A 442 -24.67 -49.11 -6.84
C LYS A 442 -24.11 -47.95 -6.02
N ILE A 443 -22.98 -47.39 -6.44
CA ILE A 443 -22.44 -46.17 -5.84
C ILE A 443 -23.14 -44.98 -6.51
N THR A 444 -23.87 -44.22 -5.70
CA THR A 444 -24.69 -43.09 -6.14
C THR A 444 -24.03 -41.76 -5.87
N GLY A 445 -22.95 -41.72 -5.10
CA GLY A 445 -22.27 -40.47 -4.79
C GLY A 445 -21.04 -40.63 -3.94
N PHE A 446 -20.32 -39.53 -3.80
CA PHE A 446 -19.17 -39.39 -2.91
C PHE A 446 -19.38 -38.17 -2.01
N VAL A 447 -18.93 -38.25 -0.78
CA VAL A 447 -18.93 -37.13 0.15
C VAL A 447 -17.66 -37.18 0.98
N GLY A 448 -17.07 -36.03 1.26
CA GLY A 448 -15.86 -36.00 2.06
C GLY A 448 -15.16 -34.67 2.06
N GLY A 449 -13.98 -34.68 2.64
CA GLY A 449 -13.11 -33.52 2.75
C GLY A 449 -11.73 -33.92 3.22
N ALA A 450 -10.77 -33.04 2.95
CA ALA A 450 -9.42 -33.15 3.47
C ALA A 450 -9.06 -31.84 4.15
N TYR A 451 -8.27 -31.88 5.20
CA TYR A 451 -7.91 -30.69 5.95
C TYR A 451 -6.53 -30.81 6.59
N TYR A 452 -5.95 -29.67 6.92
CA TYR A 452 -4.68 -29.55 7.60
C TYR A 452 -4.78 -28.53 8.73
N GLN A 453 -4.43 -28.92 9.96
CA GLN A 453 -4.58 -28.09 11.17
C GLN A 453 -6.01 -27.54 11.33
N MET A 454 -7.00 -28.38 11.00
CA MET A 454 -8.41 -28.14 11.25
C MET A 454 -9.06 -29.42 11.73
N ARG A 455 -10.31 -29.32 12.18
CA ARG A 455 -11.21 -30.45 12.43
C ARG A 455 -12.62 -30.10 12.00
N PRO A 456 -13.47 -31.10 11.73
CA PRO A 456 -14.90 -30.89 11.71
C PRO A 456 -15.39 -30.32 13.06
N LEU A 457 -16.23 -29.30 12.98
CA LEU A 457 -17.16 -28.94 14.03
C LEU A 457 -18.22 -30.06 14.01
N GLY A 458 -18.27 -30.90 15.05
CA GLY A 458 -19.41 -31.82 15.21
C GLY A 458 -20.73 -31.05 15.32
N ASN A 459 -21.87 -31.75 15.35
CA ASN A 459 -23.23 -31.17 15.33
C ASN A 459 -23.30 -29.77 16.01
N PRO A 460 -23.35 -28.68 15.23
CA PRO A 460 -23.58 -27.37 15.80
C PRO A 460 -24.95 -27.44 16.47
N LYS A 461 -25.03 -27.17 17.78
CA LYS A 461 -26.31 -27.10 18.49
C LYS A 461 -27.21 -25.98 17.94
N ASP A 462 -26.65 -25.10 17.12
CA ASP A 462 -27.32 -23.96 16.53
C ASP A 462 -27.69 -24.27 15.07
N LYS A 463 -28.97 -24.56 14.90
CA LYS A 463 -29.70 -24.60 13.64
C LYS A 463 -29.52 -23.28 12.90
N GLU A 464 -28.89 -23.31 11.74
CA GLU A 464 -29.29 -22.59 10.53
C GLU A 464 -28.28 -22.89 9.41
N ALA A 465 -28.71 -23.72 8.45
CA ALA A 465 -28.00 -24.14 7.23
C ALA A 465 -26.74 -25.01 7.43
N LEU A 466 -26.95 -26.34 7.42
CA LEU A 466 -25.90 -27.29 7.01
C LEU A 466 -25.56 -27.10 5.53
N GLU A 467 -24.67 -26.14 5.24
CA GLU A 467 -23.70 -26.35 4.16
C GLU A 467 -22.62 -27.32 4.67
N ALA A 468 -21.85 -27.93 3.77
CA ALA A 468 -20.91 -29.01 4.06
C ALA A 468 -19.97 -28.74 5.27
N PHE A 469 -19.40 -29.84 5.81
CA PHE A 469 -18.46 -29.90 6.95
C PHE A 469 -17.94 -28.54 7.45
N SER A 470 -18.60 -27.96 8.47
CA SER A 470 -18.06 -26.76 9.14
C SER A 470 -16.70 -27.10 9.75
N LEU A 471 -15.60 -26.73 9.10
CA LEU A 471 -14.25 -26.97 9.60
C LEU A 471 -13.83 -25.83 10.52
N VAL A 472 -13.14 -26.13 11.61
CA VAL A 472 -12.54 -25.11 12.47
C VAL A 472 -11.05 -25.35 12.69
N PRO A 473 -10.23 -24.29 12.83
CA PRO A 473 -8.80 -24.42 13.04
C PRO A 473 -8.47 -25.16 14.34
N ASP A 474 -7.51 -26.09 14.29
CA ASP A 474 -6.97 -26.82 15.42
C ASP A 474 -5.49 -27.19 15.15
N GLU A 475 -4.56 -26.50 15.82
CA GLU A 475 -3.12 -26.68 15.57
C GLU A 475 -2.58 -28.06 15.98
N LYS A 476 -3.33 -28.85 16.74
CA LYS A 476 -2.88 -30.19 17.18
C LYS A 476 -2.97 -31.21 16.05
N ILE A 477 -3.83 -30.94 15.09
CA ILE A 477 -4.11 -31.85 13.98
C ILE A 477 -3.12 -31.60 12.84
N GLY A 478 -2.56 -32.67 12.31
CA GLY A 478 -1.77 -32.65 11.08
C GLY A 478 -2.70 -32.67 9.89
N LEU A 479 -2.70 -33.77 9.13
CA LEU A 479 -3.63 -34.00 8.03
C LEU A 479 -4.84 -34.79 8.53
N GLY A 480 -6.02 -34.45 8.02
CA GLY A 480 -7.22 -35.23 8.15
C GLY A 480 -7.86 -35.50 6.79
N LEU A 481 -8.45 -36.68 6.65
CA LEU A 481 -9.20 -37.13 5.50
C LEU A 481 -10.50 -37.75 6.01
N LYS A 482 -11.63 -37.20 5.59
CA LYS A 482 -12.94 -37.81 5.77
C LYS A 482 -13.49 -38.13 4.39
N ALA A 483 -13.66 -39.40 4.04
CA ALA A 483 -14.09 -39.80 2.70
C ALA A 483 -15.19 -40.85 2.81
N GLY A 484 -16.24 -40.71 2.01
CA GLY A 484 -17.35 -41.64 2.03
C GLY A 484 -18.05 -41.78 0.70
N VAL A 485 -18.83 -42.86 0.64
CA VAL A 485 -19.66 -43.23 -0.50
C VAL A 485 -21.12 -43.20 -0.10
N LEU A 486 -21.94 -42.67 -0.99
CA LEU A 486 -23.38 -42.89 -0.99
C LEU A 486 -23.65 -44.10 -1.87
N GLY A 487 -24.43 -45.05 -1.37
CA GLY A 487 -24.68 -46.29 -2.09
C GLY A 487 -26.11 -46.80 -1.93
N ALA A 488 -26.46 -47.71 -2.82
CA ALA A 488 -27.73 -48.43 -2.78
C ALA A 488 -27.54 -49.91 -3.13
N PHE A 489 -28.36 -50.78 -2.56
CA PHE A 489 -28.47 -52.17 -3.00
C PHE A 489 -29.61 -52.28 -4.01
N GLN A 490 -29.29 -52.54 -5.28
CA GLN A 490 -30.20 -52.46 -6.44
C GLN A 490 -30.81 -51.08 -6.70
N ASP A 491 -31.53 -50.51 -5.74
CA ASP A 491 -32.26 -49.23 -5.84
C ASP A 491 -32.28 -48.52 -4.48
N LYS A 492 -32.19 -47.18 -4.47
CA LYS A 492 -32.22 -46.36 -3.23
C LYS A 492 -33.48 -46.62 -2.39
N ARG A 493 -34.57 -47.09 -3.00
CA ARG A 493 -35.84 -47.45 -2.33
C ARG A 493 -35.77 -48.77 -1.57
N VAL A 494 -34.83 -49.66 -1.92
CA VAL A 494 -34.65 -51.00 -1.32
C VAL A 494 -33.67 -50.90 -0.16
N ILE A 495 -32.45 -50.47 -0.42
CA ILE A 495 -31.48 -50.09 0.62
C ILE A 495 -30.74 -48.86 0.12
N SER A 496 -30.59 -47.85 0.97
CA SER A 496 -29.64 -46.76 0.76
C SER A 496 -28.70 -46.66 1.96
N PHE A 497 -27.44 -46.37 1.72
CA PHE A 497 -26.45 -46.28 2.79
C PHE A 497 -25.41 -45.20 2.51
N ILE A 498 -24.78 -44.75 3.60
CA ILE A 498 -23.51 -44.04 3.58
C ILE A 498 -22.47 -44.90 4.28
N ALA A 499 -21.24 -44.90 3.77
CA ALA A 499 -20.09 -45.41 4.48
C ALA A 499 -18.97 -44.37 4.42
N LEU A 500 -18.37 -44.06 5.55
CA LEU A 500 -17.36 -43.02 5.76
C LEU A 500 -16.13 -43.61 6.43
N LEU A 501 -14.97 -43.19 5.97
CA LEU A 501 -13.66 -43.36 6.57
C LEU A 501 -13.19 -41.99 7.07
N ASP A 502 -12.73 -41.92 8.31
CA ASP A 502 -12.09 -40.74 8.91
C ASP A 502 -10.68 -41.13 9.35
N ILE A 503 -9.67 -40.45 8.81
CA ILE A 503 -8.27 -40.65 9.16
C ILE A 503 -7.71 -39.30 9.57
N GLN A 504 -7.01 -39.24 10.70
CA GLN A 504 -6.35 -38.02 11.17
C GLN A 504 -4.94 -38.34 11.66
N THR A 505 -4.03 -37.37 11.51
CA THR A 505 -2.65 -37.43 12.01
C THR A 505 -2.40 -36.34 13.05
N TYR A 506 -1.37 -36.50 13.86
CA TYR A 506 -0.80 -35.37 14.61
C TYR A 506 -0.03 -34.45 13.67
N LYS A 507 0.21 -33.20 14.11
CA LYS A 507 1.02 -32.21 13.39
C LYS A 507 2.43 -32.71 13.04
N GLY A 508 3.04 -33.51 13.92
CA GLY A 508 4.35 -34.13 13.71
C GLY A 508 4.33 -35.40 12.85
N GLY A 509 3.17 -35.81 12.33
CA GLY A 509 2.97 -37.10 11.68
C GLY A 509 2.50 -38.19 12.64
N GLY A 510 2.27 -39.40 12.12
CA GLY A 510 1.67 -40.51 12.86
C GLY A 510 0.14 -40.39 13.00
N LEU A 511 -0.56 -41.52 12.99
CA LEU A 511 -2.03 -41.55 13.12
C LEU A 511 -2.45 -41.11 14.53
N SER A 512 -3.41 -40.19 14.59
CA SER A 512 -4.08 -39.80 15.83
C SER A 512 -5.45 -40.47 15.96
N LYS A 513 -6.14 -40.66 14.84
CA LYS A 513 -7.47 -41.28 14.78
C LYS A 513 -7.64 -42.04 13.46
N ILE A 514 -8.29 -43.20 13.54
CA ILE A 514 -8.95 -43.82 12.40
C ILE A 514 -10.38 -44.21 12.80
N GLY A 515 -11.35 -43.95 11.93
CA GLY A 515 -12.74 -44.30 12.19
C GLY A 515 -13.48 -44.72 10.93
N PHE A 516 -14.45 -45.60 11.12
CA PHE A 516 -15.42 -46.03 10.11
C PHE A 516 -16.81 -45.73 10.64
N TYR A 517 -17.60 -45.03 9.84
CA TYR A 517 -18.97 -44.65 10.17
C TYR A 517 -19.88 -45.08 9.03
N GLY A 518 -21.08 -45.56 9.34
CA GLY A 518 -22.01 -45.92 8.29
C GLY A 518 -23.44 -45.93 8.79
N ASN A 519 -24.34 -45.43 7.95
CA ASN A 519 -25.77 -45.49 8.19
C ASN A 519 -26.42 -46.18 7.01
N ALA A 520 -27.42 -47.02 7.26
CA ALA A 520 -28.22 -47.65 6.22
C ALA A 520 -29.70 -47.55 6.54
N THR A 521 -30.51 -47.26 5.53
CA THR A 521 -31.97 -47.38 5.57
C THR A 521 -32.41 -48.50 4.64
N VAL A 522 -33.40 -49.28 5.08
CA VAL A 522 -33.97 -50.38 4.30
C VAL A 522 -35.47 -50.11 4.10
N MET A 523 -35.93 -50.30 2.86
CA MET A 523 -37.33 -50.23 2.45
C MET A 523 -38.03 -48.89 2.77
N TYR A 524 -37.29 -47.77 2.71
CA TYR A 524 -37.81 -46.42 3.01
C TYR A 524 -39.12 -46.11 2.25
N ALA A 525 -39.20 -46.47 0.97
CA ALA A 525 -40.38 -46.22 0.13
C ALA A 525 -41.62 -47.10 0.45
N LEU A 526 -41.51 -48.05 1.36
CA LEU A 526 -42.60 -48.96 1.76
C LEU A 526 -43.19 -48.62 3.13
N GLN A 527 -42.73 -47.53 3.75
CA GLN A 527 -43.17 -47.07 5.06
C GLN A 527 -44.70 -46.95 5.16
N ASP A 528 -45.35 -46.41 4.12
CA ASP A 528 -46.82 -46.24 4.09
C ASP A 528 -47.59 -47.53 3.79
N LYS A 529 -46.94 -48.58 3.26
CA LYS A 529 -47.58 -49.83 2.82
C LYS A 529 -47.43 -51.01 3.80
N LEU A 530 -46.53 -50.89 4.78
CA LEU A 530 -46.18 -51.97 5.71
C LEU A 530 -46.93 -51.93 7.05
N SER A 531 -47.54 -50.80 7.40
CA SER A 531 -48.20 -50.56 8.70
C SER A 531 -49.34 -51.54 9.03
N ASN A 532 -50.05 -52.09 8.03
CA ASN A 532 -51.26 -52.90 8.26
C ASN A 532 -51.12 -54.42 8.04
N ARG A 533 -49.99 -54.94 7.54
CA ARG A 533 -49.89 -56.36 7.11
C ARG A 533 -49.18 -57.29 8.10
N PHE A 534 -48.67 -56.76 9.21
CA PHE A 534 -47.90 -57.53 10.21
C PHE A 534 -48.50 -57.54 11.62
N ALA A 535 -49.72 -57.02 11.84
CA ALA A 535 -50.35 -56.94 13.16
C ALA A 535 -50.42 -58.29 13.94
N THR A 536 -50.61 -59.41 13.23
CA THR A 536 -50.65 -60.74 13.85
C THR A 536 -49.28 -61.25 14.26
N VAL A 537 -48.24 -60.96 13.46
CA VAL A 537 -46.84 -61.27 13.78
C VAL A 537 -46.34 -60.34 14.90
N GLN A 538 -46.84 -59.10 14.94
CA GLN A 538 -46.56 -58.07 15.94
C GLN A 538 -47.00 -58.51 17.34
N LYS A 539 -48.23 -59.03 17.48
CA LYS A 539 -48.70 -59.60 18.74
C LYS A 539 -47.88 -60.83 19.14
N GLY A 540 -47.62 -61.73 18.19
CA GLY A 540 -46.84 -62.94 18.44
C GLY A 540 -45.39 -62.69 18.87
N PHE A 541 -44.71 -61.70 18.28
CA PHE A 541 -43.34 -61.35 18.65
C PHE A 541 -43.27 -60.60 19.98
N ALA A 542 -44.13 -59.61 20.21
CA ALA A 542 -44.19 -58.87 21.48
C ALA A 542 -44.52 -59.81 22.67
N ASP A 543 -45.50 -60.70 22.50
CA ASP A 543 -45.89 -61.67 23.53
C ASP A 543 -44.76 -62.68 23.83
N ASN A 544 -43.96 -63.05 22.82
CA ASN A 544 -42.85 -63.98 23.00
C ASN A 544 -41.59 -63.29 23.57
N VAL A 545 -41.28 -62.05 23.17
CA VAL A 545 -40.16 -61.29 23.73
C VAL A 545 -40.42 -60.96 25.20
N GLN A 546 -41.64 -60.59 25.59
CA GLN A 546 -41.98 -60.37 27.01
C GLN A 546 -41.93 -61.66 27.86
N LYS A 547 -42.18 -62.83 27.26
CA LYS A 547 -42.03 -64.13 27.93
C LYS A 547 -40.57 -64.56 28.11
N VAL A 548 -39.68 -64.15 27.21
CA VAL A 548 -38.25 -64.55 27.20
C VAL A 548 -37.37 -63.53 27.94
N VAL A 549 -37.74 -62.25 27.94
CA VAL A 549 -36.94 -61.15 28.48
C VAL A 549 -37.68 -60.51 29.66
N LYS A 550 -37.47 -61.05 30.86
CA LYS A 550 -37.86 -60.35 32.10
C LYS A 550 -36.91 -59.17 32.32
N LYS A 551 -37.28 -57.97 31.84
CA LYS A 551 -36.48 -56.74 31.98
C LYS A 551 -35.97 -56.48 33.41
N GLU A 552 -36.75 -56.87 34.42
CA GLU A 552 -36.38 -56.74 35.84
C GLU A 552 -35.25 -57.70 36.29
N GLU A 553 -35.09 -58.86 35.65
CA GLU A 553 -33.99 -59.81 35.93
C GLU A 553 -32.70 -59.43 35.18
N LEU A 554 -32.82 -58.87 33.97
CA LEU A 554 -31.68 -58.34 33.20
C LEU A 554 -31.03 -57.11 33.85
N ALA A 555 -31.84 -56.20 34.40
CA ALA A 555 -31.34 -55.00 35.08
C ALA A 555 -30.58 -55.30 36.40
N LYS A 556 -30.81 -56.48 37.01
CA LYS A 556 -30.17 -56.91 38.26
C LYS A 556 -28.90 -57.73 38.06
N ASN A 557 -28.63 -58.18 36.84
CA ASN A 557 -27.49 -59.03 36.54
C ASN A 557 -26.28 -58.17 36.13
N GLU A 558 -25.24 -58.15 36.96
CA GLU A 558 -24.06 -57.29 36.78
C GLU A 558 -23.35 -57.50 35.43
N LYS A 559 -23.50 -58.67 34.80
CA LYS A 559 -22.95 -58.94 33.47
C LYS A 559 -23.61 -58.12 32.35
N TYR A 560 -24.82 -57.59 32.57
CA TYR A 560 -25.61 -56.84 31.58
C TYR A 560 -25.74 -55.35 31.92
N LYS A 561 -25.14 -54.87 33.02
CA LYS A 561 -25.01 -53.43 33.33
C LYS A 561 -24.29 -52.64 32.22
N TYR A 562 -23.48 -53.32 31.40
CA TYR A 562 -22.77 -52.74 30.26
C TYR A 562 -23.63 -52.55 28.99
N LEU A 563 -24.90 -52.98 29.00
CA LEU A 563 -25.84 -52.74 27.89
C LEU A 563 -26.71 -51.49 28.10
N ASP A 564 -26.70 -50.90 29.30
CA ASP A 564 -27.27 -49.58 29.55
C ASP A 564 -26.20 -48.50 29.27
N ASN A 565 -25.96 -48.25 27.99
CA ASN A 565 -25.13 -47.13 27.52
C ASN A 565 -25.93 -45.81 27.45
N SER A 566 -26.84 -45.57 28.39
CA SER A 566 -27.38 -44.21 28.62
C SER A 566 -26.31 -43.24 29.14
N GLY A 567 -25.18 -43.77 29.62
CA GLY A 567 -23.94 -43.03 29.81
C GLY A 567 -23.27 -42.76 28.47
N LYS A 568 -23.56 -41.58 27.90
CA LYS A 568 -22.90 -40.96 26.74
C LYS A 568 -21.40 -41.28 26.70
N ALA A 569 -21.02 -42.31 25.96
CA ALA A 569 -19.77 -42.19 25.21
C ALA A 569 -20.03 -41.00 24.27
N ASP A 570 -19.25 -39.93 24.39
CA ASP A 570 -19.24 -38.85 23.41
C ASP A 570 -18.74 -39.44 22.07
N ILE A 571 -19.61 -40.20 21.42
CA ILE A 571 -19.52 -40.51 20.01
C ILE A 571 -19.79 -39.16 19.35
N PRO A 572 -18.83 -38.59 18.62
CA PRO A 572 -19.10 -37.36 17.88
C PRO A 572 -20.33 -37.62 17.00
N ASP A 573 -21.39 -36.82 17.17
CA ASP A 573 -22.59 -36.76 16.33
C ASP A 573 -22.21 -36.21 14.94
N ASP A 574 -21.21 -36.80 14.32
CA ASP A 574 -20.45 -36.25 13.21
C ASP A 574 -21.05 -36.62 11.85
N PHE A 575 -22.28 -37.15 11.82
CA PHE A 575 -23.15 -37.27 10.65
C PHE A 575 -24.52 -37.88 11.03
N THR A 576 -25.56 -37.04 11.16
CA THR A 576 -26.96 -37.49 11.03
C THR A 576 -27.43 -37.14 9.62
N ILE A 577 -27.74 -38.15 8.79
CA ILE A 577 -28.28 -37.97 7.42
C ILE A 577 -29.70 -37.34 7.45
N ASP A 578 -30.23 -37.15 8.64
CA ASP A 578 -31.62 -36.84 8.86
C ASP A 578 -31.77 -36.06 10.16
N GLU A 579 -31.63 -34.74 10.06
CA GLU A 579 -31.90 -33.80 11.14
C GLU A 579 -33.38 -33.78 11.55
N SER A 580 -34.26 -34.36 10.72
CA SER A 580 -35.70 -34.43 10.92
C SER A 580 -36.19 -35.68 11.66
N ASN A 581 -35.30 -36.63 12.01
CA ASN A 581 -35.65 -37.99 12.48
C ASN A 581 -36.56 -38.78 11.51
N GLU A 582 -36.67 -38.40 10.23
CA GLU A 582 -37.41 -39.10 9.17
C GLU A 582 -36.80 -40.44 8.71
N SER A 583 -35.49 -40.57 8.66
CA SER A 583 -34.76 -41.82 8.46
C SER A 583 -34.96 -42.81 9.60
N LYS A 584 -35.19 -42.33 10.84
CA LYS A 584 -35.69 -43.18 11.95
C LYS A 584 -37.14 -43.61 11.75
N LYS A 585 -37.86 -43.04 10.77
CA LYS A 585 -39.19 -43.52 10.34
C LYS A 585 -39.11 -44.64 9.30
N ALA A 586 -37.94 -44.92 8.69
CA ALA A 586 -37.75 -46.06 7.79
C ALA A 586 -38.09 -47.39 8.51
N PRO A 587 -38.60 -48.41 7.81
CA PRO A 587 -38.87 -49.72 8.42
C PRO A 587 -37.68 -50.31 9.18
N ILE A 588 -36.46 -50.14 8.64
CA ILE A 588 -35.22 -50.45 9.35
C ILE A 588 -34.21 -49.34 9.09
N PHE A 589 -33.60 -48.83 10.15
CA PHE A 589 -32.44 -47.96 10.14
C PHE A 589 -31.32 -48.63 10.95
N ALA A 590 -30.11 -48.63 10.44
CA ALA A 590 -28.93 -49.11 11.14
C ALA A 590 -27.83 -48.06 11.09
N GLN A 591 -27.11 -47.91 12.19
CA GLN A 591 -25.92 -47.07 12.32
C GLN A 591 -24.78 -47.91 12.90
N LEU A 592 -23.59 -47.75 12.35
CA LEU A 592 -22.35 -48.32 12.82
C LEU A 592 -21.31 -47.20 12.97
N ASN A 593 -20.71 -47.10 14.14
CA ASN A 593 -19.61 -46.21 14.43
C ASN A 593 -18.46 -47.04 15.01
N VAL A 594 -17.28 -46.96 14.40
CA VAL A 594 -16.05 -47.63 14.83
C VAL A 594 -14.94 -46.60 14.84
N ILE A 595 -14.22 -46.45 15.95
CA ILE A 595 -13.14 -45.47 16.09
C ILE A 595 -12.00 -46.12 16.88
N TYR A 596 -10.78 -45.87 16.45
CA TYR A 596 -9.59 -46.11 17.25
C TYR A 596 -8.85 -44.79 17.50
N ASP A 597 -8.73 -44.42 18.77
CA ASP A 597 -7.95 -43.28 19.24
C ASP A 597 -6.55 -43.77 19.63
N PHE A 598 -5.53 -43.28 18.92
CA PHE A 598 -4.15 -43.71 19.13
C PHE A 598 -3.50 -43.11 20.38
N ALA A 599 -3.94 -41.92 20.83
CA ALA A 599 -3.46 -41.33 22.08
C ALA A 599 -3.93 -42.12 23.29
N GLN A 600 -5.22 -42.49 23.30
CA GLN A 600 -5.81 -43.23 24.39
C GLN A 600 -5.61 -44.75 24.28
N LYS A 601 -5.11 -45.23 23.13
CA LYS A 601 -5.05 -46.66 22.77
C LYS A 601 -6.40 -47.34 22.98
N ALA A 602 -7.46 -46.62 22.60
CA ALA A 602 -8.82 -47.01 22.88
C ALA A 602 -9.56 -47.32 21.58
N TYR A 603 -10.22 -48.47 21.56
CA TYR A 603 -11.13 -48.87 20.50
C TYR A 603 -12.57 -48.67 20.97
N HIS A 604 -13.33 -47.86 20.24
CA HIS A 604 -14.74 -47.61 20.49
C HIS A 604 -15.55 -48.13 19.31
N SER A 605 -16.58 -48.92 19.59
CA SER A 605 -17.54 -49.34 18.57
C SER A 605 -18.94 -49.33 19.13
N ASN A 606 -19.86 -48.75 18.38
CA ASN A 606 -21.28 -48.78 18.65
C ASN A 606 -22.03 -49.16 17.38
N MET A 607 -23.02 -50.05 17.51
CA MET A 607 -23.93 -50.39 16.43
C MET A 607 -25.35 -50.29 16.98
N GLU A 608 -26.16 -49.46 16.33
CA GLU A 608 -27.55 -49.25 16.68
C GLU A 608 -28.42 -49.68 15.51
N VAL A 609 -29.45 -50.47 15.80
CA VAL A 609 -30.43 -50.89 14.80
C VAL A 609 -31.82 -50.56 15.32
N TYR A 610 -32.52 -49.73 14.58
CA TYR A 610 -33.88 -49.32 14.83
C TYR A 610 -34.76 -50.04 13.82
N VAL A 611 -35.74 -50.80 14.31
CA VAL A 611 -36.74 -51.44 13.47
C VAL A 611 -38.08 -50.78 13.79
N ASN A 612 -38.58 -49.97 12.86
CA ASN A 612 -39.87 -49.34 13.00
C ASN A 612 -40.97 -50.33 12.60
N VAL A 613 -41.40 -51.15 13.56
CA VAL A 613 -42.59 -51.99 13.39
C VAL A 613 -43.82 -51.11 13.64
N ALA A 614 -44.58 -50.86 12.56
CA ALA A 614 -45.90 -50.20 12.61
C ALA A 614 -45.92 -48.71 13.00
N GLY A 615 -45.00 -47.89 12.48
CA GLY A 615 -45.16 -46.43 12.53
C GLY A 615 -44.91 -45.78 13.91
N GLY A 616 -44.10 -46.41 14.77
CA GLY A 616 -43.66 -45.84 16.04
C GLY A 616 -44.62 -46.01 17.22
N VAL A 617 -45.46 -47.06 17.23
CA VAL A 617 -46.46 -47.30 18.29
C VAL A 617 -45.91 -48.14 19.48
N ILE A 618 -44.59 -48.36 19.57
CA ILE A 618 -43.96 -49.01 20.73
C ILE A 618 -42.82 -48.15 21.27
#